data_AF-A0A5Q4T1D5-F1
#
_entry.id   AF-A0A5Q4T1D5-F1
#
_cell.length_a   1.000
_cell.length_b   1.000
_cell.length_c   1.000
_cell.angle_alpha   90.00
_cell.angle_beta   90.00
_cell.angle_gamma   90.00
#
_symmetry.space_group_name_H-M   'P 1'
#
loop_
_entity.id
_entity.type
_entity.pdbx_description
1 polymer ?
#
loop_
_entity_poly.entity_id
_entity_poly.type
_entity_poly.pdbx_seq_one_letter_code
_entity_poly.pdbx_strand_id
1 'polypeptide(L)'
;MTAPTEPELDQELRYLVPVGRLLLPDEPDLVHLSIYAWEPRGGDWVTGLALCGRSTEQGALPDGTAVTCQGCGEYRPTYQAALDDQRRRVEAVRFLANHAASMRDPRDTVENGAWHTVWLESGKWRWTTSKMTTEQREYAADRAAAYSAFLASCDGEPERSEPTGLRWWREAGQ
;
A
#
# COMPACT_ATOMS: atom_id res chain seq x y z
N MET A 1 6.29 31.60 -22.38
CA MET A 1 7.27 31.15 -21.39
C MET A 1 6.50 30.41 -20.33
N THR A 2 6.55 29.08 -20.33
CA THR A 2 5.83 28.24 -19.38
C THR A 2 6.62 28.25 -18.08
N ALA A 3 6.00 28.66 -16.98
CA ALA A 3 6.63 28.60 -15.66
C ALA A 3 7.06 27.14 -15.37
N PRO A 4 8.19 26.91 -14.68
CA PRO A 4 8.53 25.57 -14.23
C PRO A 4 7.42 25.08 -13.29
N THR A 5 6.63 24.12 -13.77
CA THR A 5 5.65 23.38 -12.96
C THR A 5 6.43 22.68 -11.86
N GLU A 6 6.16 23.07 -10.61
CA GLU A 6 6.51 22.25 -9.46
C GLU A 6 6.10 20.80 -9.76
N PRO A 7 6.95 19.79 -9.46
CA PRO A 7 6.52 18.41 -9.58
C PRO A 7 5.24 18.26 -8.76
N GLU A 8 4.16 17.83 -9.41
CA GLU A 8 2.85 17.68 -8.78
C GLU A 8 3.01 16.77 -7.56
N LEU A 9 2.79 17.33 -6.36
CA LEU A 9 2.98 16.61 -5.11
C LEU A 9 2.02 15.42 -5.05
N ASP A 10 2.50 14.33 -4.48
CA ASP A 10 1.73 13.10 -4.32
C ASP A 10 0.74 13.25 -3.17
N GLN A 11 -0.55 13.25 -3.49
CA GLN A 11 -1.64 13.46 -2.54
C GLN A 11 -1.73 12.39 -1.45
N GLU A 12 -1.10 11.23 -1.61
CA GLU A 12 -1.04 10.18 -0.58
C GLU A 12 0.12 10.39 0.42
N LEU A 13 1.03 11.31 0.11
CA LEU A 13 2.21 11.61 0.93
C LEU A 13 2.00 12.89 1.75
N ARG A 14 2.84 13.02 2.78
CA ARG A 14 2.93 14.20 3.62
C ARG A 14 4.33 14.77 3.52
N TYR A 15 4.43 16.09 3.67
CA TYR A 15 5.66 16.84 3.48
C TYR A 15 5.92 17.76 4.66
N LEU A 16 7.18 18.09 4.87
CA LEU A 16 7.58 19.17 5.77
C LEU A 16 7.80 20.44 4.96
N VAL A 17 7.07 21.50 5.28
CA VAL A 17 7.20 22.80 4.60
C VAL A 17 7.46 23.92 5.62
N PRO A 18 8.19 24.97 5.22
CA PRO A 18 8.31 26.17 6.03
C PRO A 18 6.95 26.90 6.07
N VAL A 19 6.58 27.40 7.25
CA VAL A 19 5.36 28.20 7.45
C VAL A 19 5.65 29.41 8.32
N GLY A 20 4.91 30.49 8.08
CA GLY A 20 4.95 31.69 8.90
C GLY A 20 4.27 31.48 10.25
N ARG A 21 4.63 32.29 11.24
CA ARG A 21 3.88 32.38 12.50
C ARG A 21 2.46 32.87 12.23
N LEU A 22 1.52 32.52 13.11
CA LEU A 22 0.25 33.23 13.14
C LEU A 22 0.47 34.67 13.61
N LEU A 23 -0.18 35.65 12.97
CA LEU A 23 -0.08 37.08 13.31
C LEU A 23 -0.78 37.44 14.63
N LEU A 24 -0.33 36.83 15.72
CA LEU A 24 -0.73 37.18 17.08
C LEU A 24 0.21 38.25 17.67
N PRO A 25 -0.28 39.11 18.58
CA PRO A 25 0.56 39.98 19.38
C PRO A 25 1.61 39.17 20.16
N ASP A 26 2.82 39.71 20.27
CA ASP A 26 3.94 39.16 21.05
C ASP A 26 4.57 37.83 20.56
N GLU A 27 4.12 37.27 19.43
CA GLU A 27 4.77 36.11 18.82
C GLU A 27 6.04 36.53 18.05
N PRO A 28 7.21 35.90 18.30
CA PRO A 28 8.44 36.21 17.60
C PRO A 28 8.33 35.82 16.12
N ASP A 29 8.96 36.63 15.26
CA ASP A 29 8.94 36.44 13.80
C ASP A 29 9.85 35.28 13.36
N LEU A 30 9.42 34.07 13.68
CA LEU A 30 10.12 32.84 13.38
C LEU A 30 9.44 32.09 12.23
N VAL A 31 10.26 31.47 11.39
CA VAL A 31 9.81 30.50 10.39
C VAL A 31 9.79 29.13 11.05
N HIS A 32 8.62 28.51 11.02
CA HIS A 32 8.36 27.20 11.59
C HIS A 32 8.35 26.10 10.52
N LEU A 33 8.36 24.84 10.94
CA LEU A 33 8.05 23.70 10.08
C LEU A 33 6.66 23.19 10.42
N SER A 34 5.87 22.84 9.42
CA SER A 34 4.59 22.17 9.59
C SER A 34 4.46 20.99 8.63
N ILE A 35 3.53 20.09 8.96
CA ILE A 35 3.11 19.02 8.08
C ILE A 35 2.16 19.61 7.02
N TYR A 36 2.50 19.37 5.77
CA TYR A 36 1.72 19.72 4.59
C TYR A 36 1.13 18.44 3.99
N ALA A 37 -0.19 18.40 3.87
CA ALA A 37 -0.92 17.21 3.43
C ALA A 37 -2.14 17.61 2.59
N TRP A 38 -2.53 16.73 1.67
CA TRP A 38 -3.75 16.88 0.90
C TRP A 38 -4.97 16.61 1.78
N GLU A 39 -5.96 17.50 1.76
CA GLU A 39 -7.26 17.32 2.44
C GLU A 39 -8.34 16.96 1.41
N PRO A 40 -8.76 15.68 1.32
CA PRO A 40 -9.66 15.21 0.26
C PRO A 40 -11.03 15.88 0.26
N ARG A 41 -11.53 16.34 1.42
CA ARG A 41 -12.84 17.03 1.48
C ARG A 41 -12.79 18.44 0.93
N GLY A 42 -11.65 19.11 1.11
CA GLY A 42 -11.42 20.47 0.61
C GLY A 42 -10.91 20.50 -0.82
N GLY A 43 -10.28 19.40 -1.27
CA GLY A 43 -9.61 19.36 -2.57
C GLY A 43 -8.44 20.34 -2.64
N ASP A 44 -7.76 20.54 -1.51
CA ASP A 44 -6.65 21.49 -1.38
C ASP A 44 -5.61 20.96 -0.37
N TRP A 45 -4.41 21.53 -0.41
CA TRP A 45 -3.36 21.25 0.53
C TRP A 45 -3.46 22.13 1.77
N VAL A 46 -3.23 21.53 2.95
CA VAL A 46 -3.36 22.22 4.23
C VAL A 46 -2.08 22.08 5.06
N THR A 47 -1.77 23.11 5.85
CA THR A 47 -0.72 23.07 6.86
C THR A 47 -1.34 22.82 8.23
N GLY A 48 -0.73 21.95 9.02
CA GLY A 48 -1.09 21.77 10.43
C GLY A 48 -0.46 22.84 11.33
N LEU A 49 -0.50 22.59 12.65
CA LEU A 49 0.34 23.32 13.61
C LEU A 49 1.83 23.12 13.31
N ALA A 50 2.67 24.04 13.77
CA ALA A 50 4.11 23.85 13.73
C ALA A 50 4.52 22.59 14.49
N LEU A 51 5.65 21.98 14.10
CA LEU A 51 6.22 20.83 14.81
C LEU A 51 6.50 21.13 16.29
N CYS A 52 6.82 22.37 16.62
CA CYS A 52 7.01 22.82 18.00
C CYS A 52 5.69 23.07 18.77
N GLY A 53 4.54 22.80 18.17
CA GLY A 53 3.22 22.99 18.77
C GLY A 53 2.65 24.42 18.68
N ARG A 54 3.39 25.38 18.13
CA ARG A 54 2.88 26.75 17.92
C ARG A 54 1.89 26.82 16.76
N SER A 55 0.96 27.76 16.87
CA SER A 55 0.02 28.08 15.79
C SER A 55 0.74 28.83 14.67
N THR A 56 0.42 28.49 13.43
CA THR A 56 1.05 29.03 12.22
C THR A 56 0.00 29.49 11.22
N GLU A 57 0.41 30.32 10.27
CA GLU A 57 -0.44 30.65 9.13
C GLU A 57 -0.72 29.42 8.25
N GLN A 58 -1.87 29.45 7.56
CA GLN A 58 -2.16 28.48 6.52
C GLN A 58 -1.37 28.82 5.25
N GLY A 59 -0.90 27.78 4.57
CA GLY A 59 -0.11 27.92 3.35
C GLY A 59 1.39 27.83 3.59
N ALA A 60 2.07 27.13 2.69
CA ALA A 60 3.52 27.01 2.71
C ALA A 60 4.17 28.34 2.29
N LEU A 61 5.28 28.68 2.95
CA LEU A 61 6.20 29.70 2.43
C LEU A 61 6.96 29.14 1.22
N PRO A 62 7.56 30.00 0.38
CA PRO A 62 8.29 29.57 -0.80
C PRO A 62 9.37 28.52 -0.49
N ASP A 63 9.55 27.59 -1.42
CA ASP A 63 10.59 26.58 -1.33
C ASP A 63 11.98 27.20 -1.08
N GLY A 64 12.75 26.55 -0.21
CA GLY A 64 14.07 27.04 0.21
C GLY A 64 14.05 28.09 1.34
N THR A 65 12.88 28.53 1.81
CA THR A 65 12.78 29.39 2.99
C THR A 65 13.45 28.72 4.20
N ALA A 66 14.43 29.41 4.80
CA ALA A 66 15.15 28.90 5.95
C ALA A 66 14.27 28.84 7.20
N VAL A 67 14.27 27.70 7.87
CA VAL A 67 13.54 27.50 9.14
C VAL A 67 14.38 28.09 10.27
N THR A 68 13.83 29.06 10.99
CA THR A 68 14.53 29.77 12.07
C THR A 68 14.07 29.37 13.47
N CYS A 69 12.95 28.66 13.60
CA CYS A 69 12.52 28.10 14.88
C CYS A 69 13.41 26.93 15.32
N GLN A 70 14.20 27.11 16.38
CA GLN A 70 15.09 26.07 16.92
C GLN A 70 14.33 24.77 17.28
N GLY A 71 13.20 24.86 17.98
CA GLY A 71 12.43 23.67 18.35
C GLY A 71 11.92 22.88 17.14
N CYS A 72 11.54 23.56 16.05
CA CYS A 72 11.22 22.87 14.80
C CYS A 72 12.45 22.20 14.18
N GLY A 73 13.63 22.83 14.28
CA GLY A 73 14.90 22.23 13.85
C GLY A 73 15.27 20.97 14.64
N GLU A 74 15.03 20.96 15.95
CA GLU A 74 15.26 19.80 16.82
C GLU A 74 14.33 18.62 16.50
N TYR A 75 13.05 18.89 16.21
CA TYR A 75 12.09 17.84 15.86
C TYR A 75 12.17 17.38 14.40
N ARG A 76 12.82 18.15 13.51
CA ARG A 76 12.88 17.85 12.08
C ARG A 76 13.38 16.42 11.79
N PRO A 77 14.50 15.91 12.35
CA PRO A 77 14.98 14.58 12.01
C PRO A 77 13.97 13.47 12.36
N THR A 78 13.29 13.60 13.49
CA THR A 78 12.28 12.64 13.94
C THR A 78 11.09 12.60 12.99
N TYR A 79 10.57 13.77 12.60
CA TYR A 79 9.45 13.84 11.66
C TYR A 79 9.87 13.41 10.25
N GLN A 80 11.07 13.75 9.80
CA GLN A 80 11.59 13.31 8.51
C GLN A 80 11.66 11.77 8.45
N ALA A 81 12.18 11.13 9.50
CA ALA A 81 12.22 9.67 9.57
C ALA A 81 10.82 9.03 9.50
N ALA A 82 9.82 9.65 10.15
CA ALA A 82 8.43 9.19 10.08
C ALA A 82 7.82 9.37 8.68
N LEU A 83 8.11 10.47 7.99
CA LEU A 83 7.66 10.70 6.62
C LEU A 83 8.34 9.77 5.61
N ASP A 84 9.62 9.48 5.79
CA ASP A 84 10.34 8.51 4.96
C ASP A 84 9.75 7.10 5.16
N ASP A 85 9.36 6.75 6.39
CA ASP A 85 8.66 5.49 6.68
C ASP A 85 7.27 5.43 6.05
N GLN A 86 6.51 6.52 6.12
CA GLN A 86 5.22 6.61 5.42
C GLN A 86 5.41 6.38 3.92
N ARG A 87 6.39 7.06 3.30
CA ARG A 87 6.67 6.95 1.87
C ARG A 87 6.95 5.49 1.47
N ARG A 88 7.82 4.80 2.21
CA ARG A 88 8.10 3.38 1.98
C ARG A 88 6.85 2.50 2.09
N ARG A 89 5.95 2.78 3.04
CA ARG A 89 4.69 2.02 3.19
C ARG A 89 3.74 2.25 2.02
N VAL A 90 3.58 3.50 1.58
CA VAL A 90 2.75 3.84 0.42
C VAL A 90 3.31 3.17 -0.85
N GLU A 91 4.61 3.25 -1.07
CA GLU A 91 5.29 2.59 -2.18
C GLU A 91 5.13 1.07 -2.13
N ALA A 92 5.25 0.44 -0.95
CA ALA A 92 5.05 -0.99 -0.78
C ALA A 92 3.61 -1.42 -1.11
N VAL A 93 2.61 -0.66 -0.65
CA VAL A 93 1.20 -0.93 -0.96
C VAL A 93 0.94 -0.80 -2.47
N ARG A 94 1.45 0.25 -3.11
CA ARG A 94 1.34 0.45 -4.57
C ARG A 94 2.02 -0.67 -5.34
N PHE A 95 3.21 -1.08 -4.91
CA PHE A 95 3.93 -2.20 -5.51
C PHE A 95 3.10 -3.49 -5.44
N LEU A 96 2.55 -3.82 -4.26
CA LEU A 96 1.71 -5.00 -4.08
C LEU A 96 0.43 -4.93 -4.93
N ALA A 97 -0.22 -3.77 -4.99
CA ALA A 97 -1.42 -3.58 -5.81
C ALA A 97 -1.11 -3.76 -7.31
N ASN A 98 -0.03 -3.15 -7.79
CA ASN A 98 0.42 -3.28 -9.18
C ASN A 98 0.85 -4.71 -9.51
N HIS A 99 1.58 -5.36 -8.60
CA HIS A 99 1.99 -6.75 -8.75
C HIS A 99 0.76 -7.67 -8.84
N ALA A 100 -0.19 -7.53 -7.91
CA ALA A 100 -1.44 -8.28 -7.93
C ALA A 100 -2.25 -8.01 -9.22
N ALA A 101 -2.30 -6.77 -9.70
CA ALA A 101 -2.95 -6.43 -10.96
C ALA A 101 -2.24 -7.06 -12.17
N SER A 102 -0.91 -7.08 -12.20
CA SER A 102 -0.13 -7.73 -13.27
C SER A 102 -0.23 -9.24 -13.27
N MET A 103 -0.53 -9.82 -12.11
CA MET A 103 -0.70 -11.26 -11.89
C MET A 103 -2.13 -11.74 -12.15
N ARG A 104 -3.10 -10.84 -12.32
CA ARG A 104 -4.46 -11.22 -12.74
C ARG A 104 -4.42 -11.69 -14.18
N ASP A 105 -4.55 -13.01 -14.39
CA ASP A 105 -4.93 -13.55 -15.69
C ASP A 105 -6.32 -12.96 -16.04
N PRO A 106 -6.53 -12.40 -17.24
CA PRO A 106 -7.85 -11.91 -17.66
C PRO A 106 -8.94 -13.01 -17.67
N ARG A 107 -8.57 -14.29 -17.52
CA ARG A 107 -9.47 -15.43 -17.31
C ARG A 107 -9.76 -15.73 -15.84
N ASP A 108 -9.20 -14.95 -14.91
CA ASP A 108 -9.34 -15.13 -13.47
C ASP A 108 -10.60 -14.45 -12.94
N THR A 109 -11.72 -15.17 -13.01
CA THR A 109 -13.02 -14.70 -12.54
C THR A 109 -13.10 -14.73 -11.01
N VAL A 110 -14.12 -14.06 -10.45
CA VAL A 110 -14.44 -14.14 -9.01
C VAL A 110 -14.62 -15.59 -8.54
N GLU A 111 -15.09 -16.48 -9.42
CA GLU A 111 -15.16 -17.92 -9.17
C GLU A 111 -13.78 -18.57 -9.00
N ASN A 112 -12.75 -18.17 -9.76
CA ASN A 112 -11.39 -18.69 -9.57
C ASN A 112 -10.75 -18.24 -8.24
N GLY A 113 -11.01 -17.00 -7.82
CA GLY A 113 -10.57 -16.49 -6.51
C GLY A 113 -11.19 -17.24 -5.33
N ALA A 114 -12.44 -17.71 -5.46
CA ALA A 114 -13.08 -18.54 -4.44
C ALA A 114 -12.48 -19.96 -4.34
N TRP A 115 -11.82 -20.45 -5.39
CA TRP A 115 -11.14 -21.75 -5.36
C TRP A 115 -9.76 -21.70 -4.66
N HIS A 116 -9.10 -20.55 -4.65
CA HIS A 116 -7.86 -20.28 -3.89
C HIS A 116 -8.05 -20.47 -2.36
N THR A 117 -9.23 -20.13 -1.83
CA THR A 117 -9.57 -20.35 -0.41
C THR A 117 -9.64 -21.83 -0.03
N VAL A 118 -9.88 -22.74 -0.98
CA VAL A 118 -9.92 -24.19 -0.71
C VAL A 118 -8.50 -24.79 -0.61
N TRP A 119 -7.52 -24.19 -1.29
CA TRP A 119 -6.11 -24.59 -1.26
C TRP A 119 -5.41 -24.21 0.05
N LEU A 120 -5.72 -23.03 0.60
CA LEU A 120 -5.17 -22.53 1.88
C LEU A 120 -5.71 -23.26 3.12
N GLU A 121 -6.87 -23.91 3.02
CA GLU A 121 -7.47 -24.76 4.06
C GLU A 121 -6.98 -26.21 3.91
N SER A 122 -5.66 -26.41 4.00
CA SER A 122 -4.90 -27.63 3.67
C SER A 122 -5.20 -28.89 4.50
N GLY A 123 -6.38 -28.98 5.11
CA GLY A 123 -6.92 -30.17 5.78
C GLY A 123 -8.43 -30.39 5.55
N LYS A 124 -9.13 -29.48 4.87
CA LYS A 124 -10.59 -29.54 4.66
C LYS A 124 -11.00 -29.87 3.23
N TRP A 125 -10.04 -30.12 2.32
CA TRP A 125 -10.30 -30.44 0.91
C TRP A 125 -11.37 -31.53 0.73
N ARG A 126 -11.26 -32.62 1.49
CA ARG A 126 -12.22 -33.74 1.47
C ARG A 126 -13.63 -33.33 1.91
N TRP A 127 -13.74 -32.43 2.88
CA TRP A 127 -15.03 -31.92 3.36
C TRP A 127 -15.65 -30.97 2.34
N THR A 128 -14.88 -30.02 1.84
CA THR A 128 -15.33 -29.01 0.87
C THR A 128 -15.80 -29.66 -0.44
N THR A 129 -15.05 -30.65 -0.95
CA THR A 129 -15.40 -31.38 -2.17
C THR A 129 -16.53 -32.39 -2.02
N SER A 130 -16.84 -32.84 -0.80
CA SER A 130 -17.98 -33.74 -0.54
C SER A 130 -19.35 -33.12 -0.85
N LYS A 131 -19.41 -31.80 -0.98
CA LYS A 131 -20.64 -31.03 -1.26
C LYS A 131 -20.75 -30.59 -2.73
N MET A 132 -19.83 -31.02 -3.59
CA MET A 132 -19.71 -30.57 -4.97
C MET A 132 -20.21 -31.63 -5.96
N THR A 133 -20.68 -31.16 -7.12
CA THR A 133 -20.92 -32.04 -8.28
C THR A 133 -19.59 -32.59 -8.83
N THR A 134 -19.64 -33.55 -9.76
CA THR A 134 -18.44 -34.10 -10.40
C THR A 134 -17.72 -33.03 -11.22
N GLU A 135 -18.45 -32.28 -12.04
CA GLU A 135 -17.92 -31.20 -12.89
C GLU A 135 -17.24 -30.09 -12.07
N GLN A 136 -17.84 -29.70 -10.94
CA GLN A 136 -17.23 -28.72 -10.03
C GLN A 136 -15.95 -29.24 -9.38
N ARG A 137 -15.86 -30.54 -9.12
CA ARG A 137 -14.64 -31.17 -8.56
C ARG A 137 -13.51 -31.24 -9.58
N GLU A 138 -13.84 -31.59 -10.83
CA GLU A 138 -12.87 -31.59 -11.94
C GLU A 138 -12.33 -30.20 -12.20
N TYR A 139 -13.20 -29.19 -12.27
CA TYR A 139 -12.79 -27.80 -12.41
C TYR A 139 -11.85 -27.35 -11.28
N ALA A 140 -12.18 -27.70 -10.03
CA ALA A 140 -11.35 -27.36 -8.87
C ALA A 140 -9.97 -28.03 -8.91
N ALA A 141 -9.91 -29.31 -9.33
CA ALA A 141 -8.67 -30.05 -9.46
C ALA A 141 -7.76 -29.45 -10.55
N ASP A 142 -8.32 -29.08 -11.69
CA ASP A 142 -7.58 -28.46 -12.80
C ASP A 142 -6.99 -27.11 -12.40
N ARG A 143 -7.74 -26.28 -11.65
CA ARG A 143 -7.26 -24.98 -11.17
C ARG A 143 -6.17 -25.12 -10.12
N ALA A 144 -6.30 -26.07 -9.20
CA ALA A 144 -5.26 -26.37 -8.21
C ALA A 144 -3.97 -26.86 -8.88
N ALA A 145 -4.07 -27.72 -9.90
CA ALA A 145 -2.91 -28.21 -10.66
C ALA A 145 -2.21 -27.08 -11.44
N ALA A 146 -2.95 -26.22 -12.11
CA ALA A 146 -2.40 -25.07 -12.84
C ALA A 146 -1.66 -24.09 -11.90
N TYR A 147 -2.21 -23.83 -10.72
CA TYR A 147 -1.57 -22.95 -9.75
C TYR A 147 -0.33 -23.59 -9.10
N SER A 148 -0.36 -24.90 -8.84
CA SER A 148 0.81 -25.64 -8.36
C SER A 148 1.97 -25.57 -9.37
N ALA A 149 1.67 -25.73 -10.66
CA ALA A 149 2.66 -25.58 -11.74
C ALA A 149 3.22 -24.15 -11.83
N PHE A 150 2.38 -23.14 -11.62
CA PHE A 150 2.80 -21.75 -11.54
C PHE A 150 3.77 -21.52 -10.36
N LEU A 151 3.43 -21.99 -9.15
CA LEU A 151 4.32 -21.85 -7.98
C LEU A 151 5.66 -22.57 -8.17
N ALA A 152 5.65 -23.77 -8.76
CA ALA A 152 6.88 -24.49 -9.12
C ALA A 152 7.76 -23.68 -10.09
N SER A 153 7.14 -22.92 -11.01
CA SER A 153 7.87 -22.06 -11.95
C SER A 153 8.48 -20.81 -11.29
N CYS A 154 7.89 -20.30 -10.20
CA CYS A 154 8.40 -19.13 -9.48
C CYS A 154 9.48 -19.48 -8.45
N ASP A 155 9.32 -20.60 -7.74
CA ASP A 155 10.20 -20.99 -6.64
C ASP A 155 11.40 -21.85 -7.11
N GLY A 156 11.46 -22.22 -8.39
CA GLY A 156 12.58 -22.93 -9.00
C GLY A 156 12.69 -24.43 -8.67
N GLU A 157 11.82 -24.95 -7.81
CA GLU A 157 11.73 -26.37 -7.47
C GLU A 157 10.68 -27.05 -8.36
N PRO A 158 11.07 -27.99 -9.25
CA PRO A 158 10.15 -28.60 -10.21
C PRO A 158 9.08 -29.51 -9.58
N GLU A 159 9.22 -29.86 -8.29
CA GLU A 159 8.34 -30.80 -7.61
C GLU A 159 8.02 -30.36 -6.18
N ARG A 160 7.24 -29.30 -6.00
CA ARG A 160 6.40 -29.27 -4.79
C ARG A 160 5.37 -30.38 -4.93
N SER A 161 5.39 -31.33 -4.00
CA SER A 161 4.42 -32.41 -3.94
C SER A 161 3.01 -31.83 -3.95
N GLU A 162 2.13 -32.42 -4.78
CA GLU A 162 0.70 -32.08 -4.76
C GLU A 162 0.18 -32.12 -3.31
N PRO A 163 -0.73 -31.22 -2.92
CA PRO A 163 -1.29 -31.21 -1.59
C PRO A 163 -1.83 -32.60 -1.20
N THR A 164 -1.48 -33.05 0.00
CA THR A 164 -1.91 -34.35 0.55
C THR A 164 -3.44 -34.48 0.44
N GLY A 165 -3.90 -35.45 -0.35
CA GLY A 165 -5.32 -35.72 -0.60
C GLY A 165 -5.83 -35.41 -2.01
N LEU A 166 -5.09 -34.64 -2.82
CA LEU A 166 -5.39 -34.44 -4.25
C LEU A 166 -5.18 -35.74 -5.05
N ARG A 167 -4.09 -36.46 -4.76
CA ARG A 167 -3.73 -37.76 -5.37
C ARG A 167 -4.76 -38.86 -5.13
N TRP A 168 -5.26 -38.98 -3.88
CA TRP A 168 -6.31 -39.95 -3.51
C TRP A 168 -7.57 -39.79 -4.38
N TRP A 169 -7.93 -38.56 -4.76
CA TRP A 169 -9.12 -38.31 -5.56
C TRP A 169 -8.95 -38.72 -7.03
N ARG A 170 -7.79 -38.48 -7.64
CA ARG A 170 -7.50 -38.97 -9.01
C ARG A 170 -7.57 -40.50 -9.10
N GLU A 171 -7.14 -41.18 -8.05
CA GLU A 171 -7.16 -42.63 -7.95
C GLU A 171 -8.54 -43.20 -7.57
N ALA A 172 -9.38 -42.43 -6.86
CA ALA A 172 -10.73 -42.85 -6.43
C ALA A 172 -11.85 -42.57 -7.47
N GLY A 173 -11.54 -41.85 -8.54
CA GLY A 173 -12.47 -41.53 -9.65
C GLY A 173 -12.29 -42.38 -10.91
N GLN A 174 -11.31 -43.30 -10.93
CA GLN A 174 -11.18 -44.38 -11.92
C GLN A 174 -11.96 -45.62 -11.47
#